data_AF-A0A944F6I5-F1
#
_entry.id   AF-A0A944F6I5-F1
#
_cell.length_a   1.000
_cell.length_b   1.000
_cell.length_c   1.000
_cell.angle_alpha   90.00
_cell.angle_beta   90.00
_cell.angle_gamma   90.00
#
_symmetry.space_group_name_H-M   'P 1'
#
loop_
_entity.id
_entity.type
_entity.pdbx_description
1 polymer ?
#
loop_
_entity_poly.entity_id
_entity_poly.type
_entity_poly.pdbx_seq_one_letter_code
_entity_poly.pdbx_strand_id
1 'polypeptide(L)'
;MIENRLGALLEAGFTDRLSERDRILLARRALLKSCYEEPAPVLSDSWWFAVPGERYEGLFPALDLHDRFPVTLGEGADVERLPHRTGAVPVFVTPELDGWRLIFGNLDYVVGVDWDEWMSAVERLSAHCGEAQMFFEDEAGGSNVWVVADQGRIRRRYTREDDPEWVGEPLPWEDLLVDDENFDPEYDEAAPNEGTADAATACRLLSVDPTRVGADTQIRGHGWLALSAPGVGHKDLDGLVGS
;
A
#
# COMPACT_ATOMS: atom_id res chain seq x y z
N MET A 1 -23.23 6.62 -10.03
CA MET A 1 -23.35 5.86 -8.77
C MET A 1 -22.36 4.71 -8.92
N ILE A 2 -21.15 4.86 -8.37
CA ILE A 2 -20.15 3.78 -8.42
C ILE A 2 -20.65 2.75 -7.42
N GLU A 3 -21.05 1.59 -7.93
CA GLU A 3 -21.55 0.49 -7.13
C GLU A 3 -20.40 0.00 -6.23
N ASN A 4 -20.53 0.13 -4.91
CA ASN A 4 -19.51 -0.34 -3.96
C ASN A 4 -19.49 -1.88 -4.00
N ARG A 5 -18.63 -2.43 -4.86
CA ARG A 5 -18.54 -3.87 -5.13
C ARG A 5 -18.15 -4.66 -3.89
N LEU A 6 -17.36 -4.04 -3.02
CA LEU A 6 -16.92 -4.62 -1.76
C LEU A 6 -18.05 -4.66 -0.73
N GLY A 7 -18.82 -3.56 -0.61
CA GLY A 7 -20.00 -3.49 0.24
C GLY A 7 -21.02 -4.57 -0.09
N ALA A 8 -21.36 -4.75 -1.37
CA ALA A 8 -22.29 -5.81 -1.81
C ALA A 8 -21.77 -7.24 -1.50
N LEU A 9 -20.45 -7.43 -1.53
CA LEU A 9 -19.81 -8.71 -1.21
C LEU A 9 -19.88 -9.00 0.31
N LEU A 10 -19.66 -7.98 1.13
CA LEU A 10 -19.73 -8.05 2.58
C LEU A 10 -21.17 -8.23 3.09
N GLU A 11 -22.13 -7.50 2.52
CA GLU A 11 -23.57 -7.62 2.80
C GLU A 11 -24.12 -9.02 2.54
N ALA A 12 -23.54 -9.75 1.58
CA ALA A 12 -23.91 -11.13 1.30
C ALA A 12 -23.56 -12.10 2.45
N GLY A 13 -22.88 -11.63 3.50
CA GLY A 13 -22.76 -12.32 4.80
C GLY A 13 -21.85 -13.54 4.78
N PHE A 14 -21.03 -13.68 3.75
CA PHE A 14 -20.18 -14.83 3.52
C PHE A 14 -18.92 -14.86 4.37
N THR A 15 -18.67 -13.98 5.33
CA THR A 15 -17.31 -13.83 5.89
C THR A 15 -17.09 -14.62 7.20
N ASP A 16 -18.09 -14.68 8.08
CA ASP A 16 -17.83 -15.01 9.50
C ASP A 16 -18.12 -16.47 9.88
N ARG A 17 -18.55 -17.30 8.92
CA ARG A 17 -18.93 -18.71 9.16
C ARG A 17 -18.37 -19.68 8.12
N LEU A 18 -17.42 -19.23 7.31
CA LEU A 18 -16.86 -20.08 6.27
C LEU A 18 -15.99 -21.16 6.87
N SER A 19 -16.30 -22.40 6.48
CA SER A 19 -15.35 -23.48 6.67
C SER A 19 -14.11 -23.24 5.78
N GLU A 20 -13.02 -23.94 6.06
CA GLU A 20 -11.82 -23.92 5.21
C GLU A 20 -12.15 -24.24 3.74
N ARG A 21 -13.12 -25.14 3.53
CA ARG A 21 -13.61 -25.48 2.19
C ARG A 21 -14.22 -24.27 1.48
N ASP A 22 -15.00 -23.46 2.17
CA ASP A 22 -15.65 -22.31 1.56
C ASP A 22 -14.64 -21.18 1.27
N ARG A 23 -13.61 -21.02 2.12
CA ARG A 23 -12.48 -20.12 1.86
C ARG A 23 -11.73 -20.51 0.58
N ILE A 24 -11.46 -21.80 0.39
CA ILE A 24 -10.84 -22.32 -0.84
C ILE A 24 -11.73 -22.03 -2.06
N LEU A 25 -13.05 -22.21 -1.94
CA LEU A 25 -13.98 -21.92 -3.03
C LEU A 25 -14.01 -20.44 -3.39
N LEU A 26 -13.91 -19.54 -2.40
CA LEU A 26 -13.87 -18.11 -2.63
C LEU A 26 -12.53 -17.65 -3.21
N ALA A 27 -11.41 -18.21 -2.75
CA ALA A 27 -10.11 -17.97 -3.38
C ALA A 27 -10.15 -18.42 -4.85
N ARG A 28 -10.76 -19.58 -5.13
CA ARG A 28 -10.96 -20.04 -6.52
C ARG A 28 -11.88 -19.12 -7.31
N ARG A 29 -12.95 -18.58 -6.72
CA ARG A 29 -13.82 -17.57 -7.35
C ARG A 29 -13.01 -16.32 -7.71
N ALA A 30 -12.22 -15.79 -6.77
CA ALA A 30 -11.42 -14.59 -6.99
C ALA A 30 -10.41 -14.82 -8.12
N LEU A 31 -9.71 -15.95 -8.13
CA LEU A 31 -8.80 -16.35 -9.21
C LEU A 31 -9.51 -16.47 -10.57
N LEU A 32 -10.70 -17.05 -10.61
CA LEU A 32 -11.45 -17.18 -11.87
C LEU A 32 -11.96 -15.84 -12.37
N LYS A 33 -12.39 -14.96 -11.46
CA LYS A 33 -12.85 -13.62 -11.82
C LYS A 33 -11.70 -12.73 -12.30
N SER A 34 -10.53 -12.80 -11.66
CA SER A 34 -9.38 -11.97 -12.03
C SER A 34 -8.89 -12.27 -13.46
N CYS A 35 -9.08 -13.48 -13.97
CA CYS A 35 -8.79 -13.80 -15.38
C CYS A 35 -9.62 -13.01 -16.41
N TYR A 36 -10.75 -12.43 -16.00
CA TYR A 36 -11.65 -11.65 -16.86
C TYR A 36 -11.79 -10.20 -16.39
N GLU A 37 -11.00 -9.81 -15.39
CA GLU A 37 -10.95 -8.43 -14.91
C GLU A 37 -9.98 -7.64 -15.78
N GLU A 38 -10.43 -6.50 -16.29
CA GLU A 38 -9.52 -5.52 -16.89
C GLU A 38 -8.86 -4.73 -15.75
N PRO A 39 -7.52 -4.77 -15.62
CA PRO A 39 -6.81 -3.99 -14.61
C PRO A 39 -7.13 -2.51 -14.78
N ALA A 40 -7.48 -1.87 -13.67
CA ALA A 40 -7.74 -0.44 -13.62
C ALA A 40 -6.83 0.21 -12.57
N PRO A 41 -6.55 1.51 -12.70
CA PRO A 41 -5.83 2.27 -11.68
C PRO A 41 -6.46 2.08 -10.29
N VAL A 42 -5.61 1.87 -9.30
CA VAL A 42 -6.00 1.92 -7.89
C VAL A 42 -5.71 3.33 -7.41
N LEU A 43 -6.76 4.13 -7.24
CA LEU A 43 -6.63 5.48 -6.73
C LEU A 43 -6.71 5.42 -5.21
N SER A 44 -5.69 5.92 -4.54
CA SER A 44 -5.65 6.12 -3.09
C SER A 44 -5.29 7.58 -2.86
N ASP A 45 -6.07 8.24 -2.01
CA ASP A 45 -5.76 9.60 -1.53
C ASP A 45 -4.96 9.52 -0.21
N SER A 46 -4.37 8.36 0.08
CA SER A 46 -3.76 8.02 1.37
C SER A 46 -2.39 7.38 1.18
N TRP A 47 -1.76 7.04 2.30
CA TRP A 47 -0.51 6.31 2.35
C TRP A 47 -0.69 4.91 1.77
N TRP A 48 0.36 4.38 1.14
CA TRP A 48 0.40 2.96 0.80
C TRP A 48 1.77 2.35 1.05
N PHE A 49 1.77 1.05 1.29
CA PHE A 49 2.99 0.25 1.34
C PHE A 49 3.11 -0.64 0.11
N ALA A 50 4.34 -1.02 -0.22
CA ALA A 50 4.64 -2.04 -1.21
C ALA A 50 5.60 -3.08 -0.61
N VAL A 51 5.34 -4.36 -0.89
CA VAL A 51 6.22 -5.48 -0.50
C VAL A 51 6.38 -6.48 -1.66
N PRO A 52 7.49 -7.24 -1.72
CA PRO A 52 7.68 -8.24 -2.77
C PRO A 52 6.57 -9.30 -2.76
N GLY A 53 6.01 -9.57 -3.93
CA GLY A 53 4.91 -10.52 -4.12
C GLY A 53 5.24 -11.94 -3.68
N GLU A 54 6.51 -12.36 -3.77
CA GLU A 54 6.96 -13.69 -3.31
C GLU A 54 7.00 -13.84 -1.78
N ARG A 55 7.05 -12.73 -1.04
CA ARG A 55 7.23 -12.72 0.44
C ARG A 55 6.10 -12.02 1.18
N TYR A 56 5.03 -11.67 0.47
CA TYR A 56 3.92 -10.89 0.99
C TYR A 56 3.26 -11.50 2.24
N GLU A 57 3.32 -12.82 2.44
CA GLU A 57 2.74 -13.46 3.64
C GLU A 57 3.28 -12.87 4.95
N GLY A 58 4.49 -12.31 4.93
CA GLY A 58 5.08 -11.60 6.07
C GLY A 58 4.36 -10.31 6.45
N LEU A 59 3.58 -9.69 5.55
CA LEU A 59 2.89 -8.42 5.84
C LEU A 59 1.83 -8.58 6.93
N PHE A 60 1.16 -9.73 6.97
CA PHE A 60 0.06 -9.94 7.90
C PHE A 60 0.52 -9.93 9.36
N PRO A 61 1.55 -10.70 9.78
CA PRO A 61 2.09 -10.56 11.12
C PRO A 61 2.78 -9.20 11.36
N ALA A 62 3.35 -8.55 10.33
CA ALA A 62 4.03 -7.26 10.48
C ALA A 62 3.09 -6.09 10.83
N LEU A 63 1.86 -6.15 10.32
CA LEU A 63 0.80 -5.16 10.53
C LEU A 63 -0.34 -5.67 11.42
N ASP A 64 -0.17 -6.83 12.06
CA ASP A 64 -1.19 -7.51 12.87
C ASP A 64 -2.56 -7.63 12.16
N LEU A 65 -2.52 -8.09 10.91
CA LEU A 65 -3.69 -8.27 10.06
C LEU A 65 -4.23 -9.69 10.13
N HIS A 66 -5.55 -9.77 10.29
CA HIS A 66 -6.29 -11.00 10.55
C HIS A 66 -7.46 -11.16 9.57
N ASP A 67 -8.22 -12.24 9.76
CA ASP A 67 -9.49 -12.48 9.10
C ASP A 67 -9.41 -12.26 7.58
N ARG A 68 -8.49 -12.95 6.91
CA ARG A 68 -8.23 -12.70 5.48
C ARG A 68 -9.40 -13.21 4.63
N PHE A 69 -9.86 -12.38 3.71
CA PHE A 69 -10.91 -12.69 2.75
C PHE A 69 -10.42 -12.43 1.31
N PRO A 70 -10.49 -13.42 0.40
CA PRO A 70 -9.96 -13.27 -0.95
C PRO A 70 -10.85 -12.39 -1.82
N VAL A 71 -10.25 -11.40 -2.48
CA VAL A 71 -10.93 -10.45 -3.37
C VAL A 71 -10.18 -10.30 -4.70
N THR A 72 -10.87 -9.81 -5.72
CA THR A 72 -10.25 -9.35 -6.97
C THR A 72 -9.64 -7.95 -6.81
N LEU A 73 -8.91 -7.45 -7.82
CA LEU A 73 -8.29 -6.12 -7.74
C LEU A 73 -9.36 -5.03 -7.58
N GLY A 74 -10.36 -5.04 -8.45
CA GLY A 74 -11.44 -4.07 -8.45
C GLY A 74 -12.49 -4.28 -7.37
N GLU A 75 -12.56 -5.46 -6.73
CA GLU A 75 -13.34 -5.61 -5.49
C GLU A 75 -12.64 -4.92 -4.32
N GLY A 76 -11.31 -4.99 -4.21
CA GLY A 76 -10.57 -4.37 -3.11
C GLY A 76 -10.27 -2.88 -3.27
N ALA A 77 -10.32 -2.35 -4.49
CA ALA A 77 -9.97 -0.96 -4.80
C ALA A 77 -10.79 0.10 -4.04
N ASP A 78 -11.98 -0.25 -3.54
CA ASP A 78 -12.86 0.65 -2.78
C ASP A 78 -12.64 0.57 -1.25
N VAL A 79 -11.56 -0.05 -0.76
CA VAL A 79 -11.37 -0.32 0.68
C VAL A 79 -11.42 0.93 1.56
N GLU A 80 -10.90 2.07 1.09
CA GLU A 80 -10.88 3.33 1.86
C GLU A 80 -12.29 3.90 2.04
N ARG A 81 -13.20 3.57 1.12
CA ARG A 81 -14.61 3.95 1.19
C ARG A 81 -15.44 3.04 2.09
N LEU A 82 -14.84 1.96 2.59
CA LEU A 82 -15.56 1.08 3.51
C LEU A 82 -15.75 1.77 4.87
N PRO A 83 -16.95 1.62 5.45
CA PRO A 83 -17.13 1.89 6.86
C PRO A 83 -16.17 1.00 7.66
N HIS A 84 -15.66 1.52 8.77
CA HIS A 84 -14.83 0.75 9.68
C HIS A 84 -15.20 1.07 11.12
N ARG A 85 -14.91 0.12 12.01
CA ARG A 85 -15.07 0.29 13.46
C ARG A 85 -13.73 0.64 14.07
N THR A 86 -13.74 1.41 15.15
CA THR A 86 -12.54 1.64 15.96
C THR A 86 -11.95 0.29 16.39
N GLY A 87 -10.70 0.05 15.99
CA GLY A 87 -9.98 -1.20 16.28
C GLY A 87 -10.25 -2.35 15.33
N ALA A 88 -11.03 -2.20 14.25
CA ALA A 88 -11.21 -3.22 13.22
C ALA A 88 -11.28 -2.57 11.83
N VAL A 89 -10.10 -2.18 11.34
CA VAL A 89 -9.93 -1.40 10.12
C VAL A 89 -9.68 -2.34 8.94
N PRO A 90 -10.46 -2.24 7.85
CA PRO A 90 -10.22 -2.98 6.63
C PRO A 90 -8.95 -2.51 5.92
N VAL A 91 -8.12 -3.47 5.54
CA VAL A 91 -6.90 -3.27 4.75
C VAL A 91 -6.99 -4.13 3.50
N PHE A 92 -6.74 -3.52 2.35
CA PHE A 92 -6.66 -4.22 1.08
C PHE A 92 -5.21 -4.47 0.72
N VAL A 93 -4.91 -5.74 0.46
CA VAL A 93 -3.67 -6.17 -0.17
C VAL A 93 -4.00 -6.56 -1.60
N THR A 94 -3.36 -5.93 -2.58
CA THR A 94 -3.60 -6.24 -3.99
C THR A 94 -3.24 -7.70 -4.34
N PRO A 95 -3.74 -8.25 -5.46
CA PRO A 95 -3.00 -9.30 -6.16
C PRO A 95 -1.54 -8.88 -6.42
N GLU A 96 -0.71 -9.83 -6.84
CA GLU A 96 0.65 -9.46 -7.30
C GLU A 96 0.54 -8.65 -8.60
N LEU A 97 1.13 -7.45 -8.62
CA LEU A 97 1.23 -6.53 -9.73
C LEU A 97 2.73 -6.39 -10.06
N ASP A 98 3.17 -6.86 -11.23
CA ASP A 98 4.57 -6.79 -11.67
C ASP A 98 5.60 -7.23 -10.61
N GLY A 99 5.25 -8.26 -9.82
CA GLY A 99 6.09 -8.83 -8.77
C GLY A 99 5.94 -8.18 -7.39
N TRP A 100 5.08 -7.19 -7.22
CA TRP A 100 4.82 -6.48 -5.96
C TRP A 100 3.38 -6.67 -5.47
N ARG A 101 3.17 -6.52 -4.17
CA ARG A 101 1.83 -6.32 -3.61
C ARG A 101 1.77 -4.98 -2.89
N LEU A 102 0.73 -4.23 -3.21
CA LEU A 102 0.44 -2.95 -2.60
C LEU A 102 -0.57 -3.14 -1.48
N ILE A 103 -0.47 -2.30 -0.45
CA ILE A 103 -1.28 -2.35 0.76
C ILE A 103 -1.96 -0.98 0.94
N PHE A 104 -3.28 -0.96 0.91
CA PHE A 104 -4.14 0.22 0.96
C PHE A 104 -5.19 0.13 2.07
N GLY A 105 -5.77 1.27 2.42
CA GLY A 105 -6.83 1.40 3.42
C GLY A 105 -6.66 2.66 4.26
N ASN A 106 -7.43 2.74 5.34
CA ASN A 106 -7.26 3.80 6.33
C ASN A 106 -6.10 3.45 7.27
N LEU A 107 -4.88 3.43 6.71
CA LEU A 107 -3.67 2.91 7.34
C LEU A 107 -3.21 3.74 8.54
N ASP A 108 -3.60 5.00 8.64
CA ASP A 108 -3.45 5.84 9.82
C ASP A 108 -4.16 5.27 11.07
N TYR A 109 -5.28 4.56 10.90
CA TYR A 109 -5.94 3.85 12.01
C TYR A 109 -5.30 2.47 12.32
N VAL A 110 -4.48 1.94 11.41
CA VAL A 110 -3.80 0.65 11.56
C VAL A 110 -2.42 0.83 12.18
N VAL A 111 -1.68 1.82 11.68
CA VAL A 111 -0.31 2.14 12.05
C VAL A 111 -0.28 3.13 13.21
N GLY A 112 -1.19 4.09 13.20
CA GLY A 112 -1.18 5.27 14.05
C GLY A 112 -0.88 6.55 13.27
N VAL A 113 -0.82 7.67 13.98
CA VAL A 113 -0.61 9.01 13.39
C VAL A 113 0.80 9.54 13.64
N ASP A 114 1.57 8.88 14.50
CA ASP A 114 2.92 9.33 14.83
C ASP A 114 3.92 8.88 13.76
N TRP A 115 4.80 9.79 13.36
CA TRP A 115 5.80 9.52 12.33
C TRP A 115 6.71 8.32 12.63
N ASP A 116 7.09 8.15 13.91
CA ASP A 116 7.90 7.02 14.35
C ASP A 116 7.16 5.68 14.21
N GLU A 117 5.83 5.67 14.30
CA GLU A 117 5.00 4.48 14.08
C GLU A 117 5.01 4.06 12.61
N TRP A 118 4.93 5.03 11.69
CA TRP A 118 5.07 4.80 10.26
C TRP A 118 6.45 4.25 9.90
N MET A 119 7.53 4.85 10.41
CA MET A 119 8.88 4.33 10.18
C MET A 119 9.03 2.90 10.73
N SER A 120 8.51 2.67 11.94
CA SER A 120 8.52 1.34 12.57
C SER A 120 7.70 0.32 11.75
N ALA A 121 6.58 0.72 11.15
CA ALA A 121 5.77 -0.16 10.30
C ALA A 121 6.53 -0.58 9.04
N VAL A 122 7.22 0.34 8.38
CA VAL A 122 8.06 0.03 7.20
C VAL A 122 9.21 -0.92 7.57
N GLU A 123 9.86 -0.69 8.71
CA GLU A 123 10.89 -1.59 9.22
C GLU A 123 10.33 -2.98 9.54
N ARG A 124 9.18 -3.08 10.22
CA ARG A 124 8.54 -4.38 10.49
C ARG A 124 8.19 -5.11 9.18
N LEU A 125 7.57 -4.40 8.22
CA LEU A 125 7.24 -4.97 6.91
C LEU A 125 8.48 -5.50 6.21
N SER A 126 9.56 -4.71 6.17
CA SER A 126 10.83 -5.10 5.57
C SER A 126 11.47 -6.29 6.31
N ALA A 127 11.42 -6.34 7.64
CA ALA A 127 11.97 -7.46 8.41
C ALA A 127 11.25 -8.79 8.09
N HIS A 128 9.93 -8.73 7.85
CA HIS A 128 9.11 -9.91 7.57
C HIS A 128 9.04 -10.28 6.08
N CYS A 129 9.12 -9.29 5.18
CA CYS A 129 8.99 -9.48 3.74
C CYS A 129 10.34 -9.39 3.00
N GLY A 130 11.44 -9.14 3.71
CA GLY A 130 12.76 -8.83 3.16
C GLY A 130 12.90 -7.36 2.75
N GLU A 131 11.92 -6.84 2.02
CA GLU A 131 11.94 -5.49 1.48
C GLU A 131 10.57 -4.84 1.71
N ALA A 132 10.56 -3.53 1.95
CA ALA A 132 9.32 -2.77 1.99
C ALA A 132 9.55 -1.33 1.54
N GLN A 133 8.54 -0.76 0.90
CA GLN A 133 8.48 0.66 0.59
C GLN A 133 7.19 1.26 1.14
N MET A 134 7.24 2.57 1.39
CA MET A 134 6.09 3.39 1.76
C MET A 134 6.08 4.63 0.88
N PHE A 135 4.89 5.07 0.51
CA PHE A 135 4.70 6.26 -0.30
C PHE A 135 3.49 7.04 0.19
N PHE A 136 3.56 8.35 0.00
CA PHE A 136 2.45 9.28 0.15
C PHE A 136 2.70 10.50 -0.73
N GLU A 137 1.65 10.96 -1.39
CA GLU A 137 1.68 12.16 -2.22
C GLU A 137 0.36 12.90 -2.09
N ASP A 138 0.44 14.18 -1.77
CA ASP A 138 -0.68 15.11 -1.82
C ASP A 138 -0.28 16.26 -2.74
N GLU A 139 -0.74 16.22 -4.00
CA GLU A 139 -0.46 17.28 -4.97
C GLU A 139 -1.04 18.63 -4.55
N ALA A 140 -2.16 18.64 -3.82
CA ALA A 140 -2.82 19.87 -3.38
C ALA A 140 -2.13 20.50 -2.17
N GLY A 141 -1.69 19.65 -1.23
CA GLY A 141 -0.94 20.04 -0.03
C GLY A 141 0.56 20.26 -0.27
N GLY A 142 1.12 19.68 -1.32
CA GLY A 142 2.55 19.70 -1.63
C GLY A 142 3.36 18.62 -0.91
N SER A 143 2.71 17.78 -0.10
CA SER A 143 3.36 16.71 0.67
C SER A 143 3.84 15.60 -0.26
N ASN A 144 5.09 15.19 -0.09
CA ASN A 144 5.71 14.16 -0.90
C ASN A 144 6.65 13.30 -0.07
N VAL A 145 6.35 12.02 0.04
CA VAL A 145 7.07 11.11 0.93
C VAL A 145 7.30 9.78 0.25
N TRP A 146 8.53 9.28 0.34
CA TRP A 146 8.81 7.89 0.05
C TRP A 146 9.91 7.32 0.95
N VAL A 147 9.79 6.03 1.27
CA VAL A 147 10.73 5.30 2.14
C VAL A 147 11.07 3.96 1.51
N VAL A 148 12.33 3.57 1.60
CA VAL A 148 12.83 2.24 1.23
C VAL A 148 13.51 1.60 2.42
N ALA A 149 13.07 0.41 2.79
CA ALA A 149 13.68 -0.40 3.84
C ALA A 149 14.06 -1.80 3.33
N ASP A 150 15.18 -2.31 3.83
CA ASP A 150 15.70 -3.65 3.57
C ASP A 150 16.12 -4.31 4.88
N GLN A 151 15.77 -5.59 5.04
CA GLN A 151 16.02 -6.42 6.22
C GLN A 151 15.69 -5.72 7.56
N GLY A 152 14.59 -4.98 7.60
CA GLY A 152 14.10 -4.32 8.81
C GLY A 152 14.82 -3.02 9.17
N ARG A 153 15.46 -2.36 8.20
CA ARG A 153 16.09 -1.06 8.39
C ARG A 153 15.78 -0.14 7.24
N ILE A 154 15.46 1.11 7.55
CA ILE A 154 15.35 2.15 6.52
C ILE A 154 16.72 2.39 5.90
N ARG A 155 16.79 2.22 4.57
CA ARG A 155 18.00 2.44 3.76
C ARG A 155 18.04 3.85 3.20
N ARG A 156 16.90 4.33 2.71
CA ARG A 156 16.73 5.65 2.10
C ARG A 156 15.33 6.16 2.37
N ARG A 157 15.21 7.45 2.67
CA ARG A 157 13.93 8.15 2.82
C ARG A 157 14.04 9.55 2.27
N TYR A 158 12.96 9.99 1.64
CA TYR A 158 12.70 11.37 1.28
C TYR A 158 11.37 11.80 1.88
N THR A 159 11.34 13.00 2.45
CA THR A 159 10.13 13.64 2.93
C THR A 159 10.14 15.11 2.59
N ARG A 160 9.03 15.62 2.09
CA ARG A 160 8.82 17.04 1.87
C ARG A 160 7.40 17.38 2.28
N GLU A 161 7.28 18.18 3.32
CA GLU A 161 6.03 18.86 3.69
C GLU A 161 6.19 20.35 3.36
N ASP A 162 7.23 20.97 3.94
CA ASP A 162 7.70 22.31 3.59
C ASP A 162 9.08 22.22 2.92
N ASP A 163 10.12 22.08 3.75
CA ASP A 163 11.50 21.86 3.33
C ASP A 163 11.78 20.36 3.14
N PRO A 164 12.52 19.96 2.09
CA PRO A 164 12.87 18.57 1.86
C PRO A 164 13.88 18.06 2.89
N GLU A 165 13.66 16.84 3.36
CA GLU A 165 14.57 16.09 4.22
C GLU A 165 14.90 14.73 3.61
N TRP A 166 16.14 14.28 3.86
CA TRP A 166 16.65 13.01 3.36
C TRP A 166 17.34 12.22 4.46
N VAL A 167 17.17 10.90 4.43
CA VAL A 167 17.91 9.96 5.29
C VAL A 167 18.54 8.88 4.43
N GLY A 168 19.81 8.57 4.68
CA GLY A 168 20.55 7.52 3.97
C GLY A 168 21.13 7.97 2.63
N GLU A 169 21.90 7.08 2.00
CA GLU A 169 22.59 7.37 0.74
C GLU A 169 21.63 7.33 -0.46
N PRO A 170 21.80 8.23 -1.45
CA PRO A 170 21.06 8.20 -2.70
C PRO A 170 21.06 6.84 -3.38
N LEU A 171 19.93 6.50 -3.98
CA LEU A 171 19.77 5.29 -4.77
C LEU A 171 20.34 5.50 -6.18
N PRO A 172 20.78 4.44 -6.89
CA PRO A 172 21.47 4.57 -8.18
C PRO A 172 20.66 5.20 -9.31
N TRP A 173 19.35 5.33 -9.14
CA TRP A 173 18.44 5.93 -10.12
C TRP A 173 18.08 7.39 -9.79
N GLU A 174 18.49 7.89 -8.61
CA GLU A 174 18.24 9.29 -8.25
C GLU A 174 19.16 10.20 -9.07
N ASP A 175 18.57 11.13 -9.82
CA ASP A 175 19.28 12.16 -10.57
C ASP A 175 19.38 13.43 -9.69
N LEU A 176 20.52 13.63 -9.04
CA LEU A 176 20.70 14.75 -8.12
C LEU A 176 21.16 16.01 -8.87
N LEU A 177 20.74 17.19 -8.38
CA LEU A 177 21.08 18.49 -8.97
C LEU A 177 22.60 18.72 -8.99
N VAL A 178 23.30 18.24 -7.97
CA VAL A 178 24.78 18.32 -7.89
C VAL A 178 25.50 17.46 -8.94
N ASP A 179 24.79 16.50 -9.53
CA ASP A 179 25.30 15.62 -10.59
C ASP A 179 24.90 16.12 -11.99
N ASP A 180 24.16 17.24 -12.10
CA ASP A 180 23.79 17.84 -13.39
C ASP A 180 25.03 18.38 -14.11
N GLU A 181 25.13 18.15 -15.42
CA GLU A 181 26.28 18.60 -16.23
C GLU A 181 26.47 20.12 -16.23
N ASN A 182 25.41 20.88 -15.92
CA ASN A 182 25.43 22.34 -15.87
C ASN A 182 25.61 22.89 -14.45
N PHE A 183 25.69 22.03 -13.43
CA PHE A 183 25.91 22.46 -12.05
C PHE A 183 27.32 23.02 -11.88
N ASP A 184 27.43 24.31 -11.58
CA ASP A 184 28.70 24.97 -11.28
C ASP A 184 28.80 25.24 -9.77
N PRO A 185 29.62 24.51 -9.01
CA PRO A 185 29.72 24.70 -7.56
C PRO A 185 30.27 26.07 -7.14
N GLU A 186 30.76 26.91 -8.08
CA GLU A 186 31.14 28.30 -7.81
C GLU A 186 29.93 29.25 -7.84
N TYR A 187 28.89 28.94 -8.61
CA TYR A 187 27.74 29.83 -8.85
C TYR A 187 26.40 29.28 -8.40
N ASP A 188 26.29 27.95 -8.26
CA ASP A 188 25.07 27.26 -7.87
C ASP A 188 25.17 26.77 -6.41
N GLU A 189 24.07 26.94 -5.68
CA GLU A 189 23.90 26.40 -4.33
C GLU A 189 22.79 25.33 -4.38
N ALA A 190 23.11 24.12 -3.91
CA ALA A 190 22.16 23.02 -3.81
C ALA A 190 22.28 22.32 -2.46
N ALA A 191 21.15 21.95 -1.88
CA ALA A 191 21.14 21.10 -0.69
C ALA A 191 21.69 19.70 -1.03
N PRO A 192 22.29 18.98 -0.05
CA PRO A 192 22.67 17.59 -0.26
C PRO A 192 21.46 16.74 -0.67
N ASN A 193 21.55 16.07 -1.82
CA ASN A 193 20.49 15.29 -2.45
C ASN A 193 19.30 16.09 -3.01
N GLU A 194 19.46 17.40 -3.23
CA GLU A 194 18.51 18.14 -4.05
C GLU A 194 18.41 17.51 -5.45
N GLY A 195 17.21 17.51 -6.05
CA GLY A 195 16.91 16.77 -7.28
C GLY A 195 16.30 15.38 -7.06
N THR A 196 16.26 14.87 -5.82
CA THR A 196 15.53 13.64 -5.49
C THR A 196 14.12 13.64 -6.09
N ALA A 197 13.78 12.54 -6.78
CA ALA A 197 12.50 12.37 -7.42
C ALA A 197 11.34 12.28 -6.42
N ASP A 198 10.15 12.68 -6.89
CA ASP A 198 8.88 12.58 -6.16
C ASP A 198 8.42 11.12 -5.95
N ALA A 199 7.43 10.95 -5.07
CA ALA A 199 6.81 9.67 -4.75
C ALA A 199 6.20 8.98 -5.98
N ALA A 200 5.59 9.72 -6.91
CA ALA A 200 5.08 9.17 -8.18
C ALA A 200 6.19 8.54 -9.03
N THR A 201 7.33 9.21 -9.15
CA THR A 201 8.49 8.67 -9.88
C THR A 201 9.14 7.53 -9.12
N ALA A 202 9.31 7.68 -7.81
CA ALA A 202 9.95 6.71 -6.93
C ALA A 202 9.16 5.39 -6.89
N CYS A 203 7.82 5.42 -6.76
CA CYS A 203 7.01 4.20 -6.70
C CYS A 203 7.09 3.39 -8.00
N ARG A 204 7.17 4.05 -9.15
CA ARG A 204 7.39 3.38 -10.45
C ARG A 204 8.74 2.68 -10.55
N LEU A 205 9.78 3.26 -9.95
CA LEU A 205 11.16 2.72 -10.01
C LEU A 205 11.41 1.66 -8.94
N LEU A 206 10.76 1.79 -7.79
CA LEU A 206 10.97 0.95 -6.61
C LEU A 206 9.98 -0.20 -6.50
N SER A 207 8.77 -0.05 -7.02
CA SER A 207 7.72 -1.08 -7.00
C SER A 207 6.74 -0.94 -8.17
N VAL A 208 5.53 -0.45 -7.91
CA VAL A 208 4.46 -0.23 -8.89
C VAL A 208 3.77 1.10 -8.59
N ASP A 209 3.54 1.89 -9.64
CA ASP A 209 2.68 3.07 -9.60
C ASP A 209 1.21 2.64 -9.69
N PRO A 210 0.40 2.82 -8.62
CA PRO A 210 -0.97 2.33 -8.58
C PRO A 210 -1.89 3.09 -9.55
N THR A 211 -1.55 4.32 -9.95
CA THR A 211 -2.32 5.13 -10.89
C THR A 211 -2.15 4.67 -12.35
N ARG A 212 -1.13 3.85 -12.60
CA ARG A 212 -0.77 3.35 -13.93
C ARG A 212 -1.07 1.87 -14.15
N VAL A 213 -1.68 1.21 -13.18
CA VAL A 213 -2.15 -0.17 -13.31
C VAL A 213 -3.14 -0.26 -14.48
N GLY A 214 -2.83 -1.12 -15.45
CA GLY A 214 -3.59 -1.22 -16.69
C GLY A 214 -3.30 -2.50 -17.47
N ALA A 215 -3.65 -2.52 -18.76
CA ALA A 215 -3.57 -3.71 -19.60
C ALA A 215 -2.16 -4.34 -19.70
N ASP A 216 -1.10 -3.54 -19.51
CA ASP A 216 0.29 -4.00 -19.56
C ASP A 216 0.82 -4.50 -18.21
N THR A 217 0.08 -4.30 -17.12
CA THR A 217 0.47 -4.77 -15.77
C THR A 217 0.26 -6.26 -15.64
N GLN A 218 1.31 -7.01 -15.29
CA GLN A 218 1.19 -8.42 -15.01
C GLN A 218 0.49 -8.63 -13.66
N ILE A 219 -0.72 -9.18 -13.69
CA ILE A 219 -1.45 -9.59 -12.50
C ILE A 219 -1.26 -11.09 -12.22
N ARG A 220 -0.93 -11.47 -10.98
CA ARG A 220 -0.93 -12.86 -10.53
C ARG A 220 -1.72 -13.04 -9.23
N GLY A 221 -2.48 -14.14 -9.19
CA GLY A 221 -3.22 -14.52 -8.00
C GLY A 221 -4.48 -13.67 -7.76
N HIS A 222 -4.76 -13.43 -6.49
CA HIS A 222 -5.88 -12.64 -5.99
C HIS A 222 -5.40 -11.75 -4.84
N GLY A 223 -6.18 -10.72 -4.52
CA GLY A 223 -5.96 -9.83 -3.40
C GLY A 223 -6.62 -10.34 -2.12
N TRP A 224 -6.38 -9.62 -1.03
CA TRP A 224 -6.92 -9.92 0.29
C TRP A 224 -7.54 -8.67 0.88
N LEU A 225 -8.77 -8.80 1.36
CA LEU A 225 -9.28 -7.93 2.41
C LEU A 225 -8.87 -8.56 3.75
N ALA A 226 -8.29 -7.78 4.65
CA ALA A 226 -7.91 -8.21 5.99
C ALA A 226 -8.33 -7.15 7.02
N LEU A 227 -8.36 -7.52 8.29
CA LEU A 227 -8.78 -6.64 9.39
C LEU A 227 -7.66 -6.45 10.40
N SER A 228 -7.54 -5.24 10.95
CA SER A 228 -6.58 -4.90 12.01
C SER A 228 -6.91 -5.47 13.41
N ALA A 229 -7.87 -6.40 13.51
CA ALA A 229 -8.18 -7.10 14.76
C ALA A 229 -8.68 -8.53 14.50
N PRO A 230 -8.35 -9.47 15.41
CA PRO A 230 -8.71 -10.87 15.23
C PRO A 230 -10.14 -11.17 15.66
N GLY A 231 -10.83 -12.02 14.90
CA GLY A 231 -12.12 -12.61 15.30
C GLY A 231 -13.28 -11.62 15.32
N VAL A 232 -13.11 -10.44 14.72
CA VAL A 232 -14.17 -9.44 14.58
C VAL A 232 -15.13 -9.83 13.46
N GLY A 233 -14.62 -10.52 12.44
CA GLY A 233 -15.38 -10.79 11.22
C GLY A 233 -15.64 -9.53 10.41
N HIS A 234 -16.25 -9.67 9.23
CA HIS A 234 -16.52 -8.55 8.32
C HIS A 234 -18.00 -8.17 8.26
N LYS A 235 -18.83 -8.69 9.17
CA LYS A 235 -20.23 -8.26 9.28
C LYS A 235 -20.35 -6.93 9.97
N ASP A 236 -21.31 -6.15 9.48
CA ASP A 236 -21.73 -4.90 10.09
C ASP A 236 -20.53 -3.97 10.34
N LEU A 237 -19.55 -3.87 9.43
CA LEU A 237 -18.44 -2.90 9.56
C LEU A 237 -18.97 -1.46 9.77
N ASP A 238 -20.23 -1.21 9.38
CA ASP A 238 -21.09 -0.06 9.72
C ASP A 238 -21.45 0.12 11.21
N GLY A 239 -20.95 -0.74 12.11
CA GLY A 239 -21.26 -0.75 13.54
C GLY A 239 -20.78 0.51 14.26
N LEU A 240 -21.57 1.59 14.08
CA LEU A 240 -21.51 2.92 14.66
C LEU A 240 -20.17 3.64 14.51
N VAL A 241 -19.93 4.18 13.31
CA VAL A 241 -19.32 5.52 13.21
C VAL A 241 -20.31 6.50 13.87
N GLY A 242 -20.19 6.67 15.19
CA GLY A 242 -21.01 7.61 15.94
C GLY A 242 -21.37 7.14 17.36
N SER A 243 -20.53 7.50 18.32
CA SER A 243 -20.96 7.92 19.66
C SER A 243 -20.08 9.06 20.13
#